data_AF-A0A1N6KGS1-F1
#
_entry.id   AF-A0A1N6KGS1-F1
#
_cell.length_a   1.000
_cell.length_b   1.000
_cell.length_c   1.000
_cell.angle_alpha   90.00
_cell.angle_beta   90.00
_cell.angle_gamma   90.00
#
_symmetry.space_group_name_H-M   'P 1'
#
loop_
_entity.id
_entity.type
_entity.pdbx_description
1 polymer ?
#
loop_
_entity_poly.entity_id
_entity_poly.type
_entity_poly.pdbx_seq_one_letter_code
_entity_poly.pdbx_strand_id
1 'polypeptide(L)'
;MIAGTRDLFGFQRLVYHPRSGTWAGSIRELLQTSGHAAGEPDVAAIAGYLSGERLVGRTVLRDVLAVPPGHALIESPLGLEVREAPGQPTSGNLETLLRDSLQRALDSGKRVALALSGGLDSALLLALLRELGAQQRVKSYILATGMPDYCEEDPALELATQMQANVKVVRFGESDFVAALPRTTHTVEEPMFNLHPVAKRLLAEAMAEDGIELAISGDGADQVLRRDQSANYLPLCNALFDAASVRLYPPFVDLGVVMHLTSIAPDPDKQCLRELGARLNLPDRLVRGPKRGRLAPAMDLGALLDRGRIRALASSLDLPAPTLQTDTERVLWTTLTLTLDHLGATTRPQ
;
A
#
# COMPACT_ATOMS: atom_id res chain seq x y z
N MET A 1 -9.13 4.18 27.40
CA MET A 1 -8.62 2.88 26.89
C MET A 1 -8.00 3.12 25.54
N ILE A 2 -6.92 2.43 25.16
CA ILE A 2 -6.41 2.51 23.78
C ILE A 2 -7.36 1.70 22.90
N ALA A 3 -8.03 2.38 21.95
CA ALA A 3 -8.92 1.77 20.98
C ALA A 3 -8.13 1.06 19.87
N GLY A 4 -7.07 1.73 19.38
CA GLY A 4 -6.17 1.19 18.39
C GLY A 4 -4.94 2.07 18.22
N THR A 5 -3.86 1.50 17.71
CA THR A 5 -2.63 2.23 17.39
C THR A 5 -2.31 2.02 15.92
N ARG A 6 -2.09 3.11 15.20
CA ARG A 6 -1.60 3.08 13.83
C ARG A 6 -0.08 3.04 13.85
N ASP A 7 0.52 2.07 13.15
CA ASP A 7 1.96 1.90 13.11
C ASP A 7 2.67 3.13 12.52
N LEU A 8 3.99 3.21 12.75
CA LEU A 8 4.80 4.39 12.45
C LEU A 8 4.81 4.77 10.96
N PHE A 9 4.58 3.82 10.06
CA PHE A 9 4.56 4.04 8.61
C PHE A 9 3.16 3.85 8.00
N GLY A 10 2.14 3.74 8.85
CA GLY A 10 0.75 3.73 8.47
C GLY A 10 0.30 2.51 7.67
N PHE A 11 1.00 1.36 7.77
CA PHE A 11 0.64 0.10 7.13
C PHE A 11 -0.80 -0.32 7.47
N GLN A 12 -1.20 -0.15 8.72
CA GLN A 12 -2.57 -0.31 9.17
C GLN A 12 -3.39 0.97 8.91
N ARG A 13 -4.67 0.78 8.60
CA ARG A 13 -5.65 1.85 8.50
C ARG A 13 -6.44 1.92 9.81
N LEU A 14 -6.71 3.13 10.26
CA LEU A 14 -7.59 3.37 11.39
C LEU A 14 -8.30 4.70 11.16
N VAL A 15 -9.62 4.64 11.00
CA VAL A 15 -10.49 5.80 10.83
C VAL A 15 -11.52 5.84 11.96
N TYR A 16 -12.02 7.03 12.27
CA TYR A 16 -12.99 7.22 13.34
C TYR A 16 -13.97 8.35 13.03
N HIS A 17 -15.17 8.25 13.60
CA HIS A 17 -16.22 9.26 13.50
C HIS A 17 -16.36 9.97 14.86
N PRO A 18 -15.87 11.23 15.00
CA PRO A 18 -15.74 11.88 16.31
C PRO A 18 -17.03 11.99 17.11
N ARG A 19 -18.17 12.18 16.43
CA ARG A 19 -19.47 12.41 17.08
C ARG A 19 -20.11 11.12 17.60
N SER A 20 -19.90 10.00 16.91
CA SER A 20 -20.49 8.71 17.33
C SER A 20 -19.55 7.92 18.25
N GLY A 21 -18.27 8.29 18.32
CA GLY A 21 -17.28 7.57 19.11
C GLY A 21 -16.89 6.21 18.52
N THR A 22 -17.24 5.95 17.25
CA THR A 22 -16.93 4.70 16.55
C THR A 22 -15.64 4.81 15.75
N TRP A 23 -14.99 3.67 15.52
CA TRP A 23 -13.75 3.55 14.75
C TRP A 23 -13.70 2.21 14.01
N ALA A 24 -12.96 2.15 12.90
CA ALA A 24 -12.86 0.97 12.04
C ALA A 24 -11.59 1.00 11.16
N GLY A 25 -11.34 -0.07 10.41
CA GLY A 25 -10.22 -0.15 9.46
C GLY A 25 -10.48 0.51 8.10
N SER A 26 -11.74 0.82 7.80
CA SER A 26 -12.16 1.45 6.53
C SER A 26 -13.30 2.46 6.76
N ILE A 27 -13.48 3.39 5.82
CA ILE A 27 -14.54 4.40 5.87
C ILE A 27 -15.90 3.73 5.77
N ARG A 28 -16.09 2.80 4.84
CA ARG A 28 -17.35 2.07 4.68
C ARG A 28 -17.73 1.29 5.93
N GLU A 29 -16.80 0.52 6.49
CA GLU A 29 -17.04 -0.24 7.71
C GLU A 29 -17.41 0.69 8.87
N LEU A 30 -16.74 1.83 8.99
CA LEU A 30 -17.07 2.85 10.00
C LEU A 30 -18.49 3.40 9.81
N LEU A 31 -18.88 3.75 8.59
CA LEU A 31 -20.22 4.25 8.31
C LEU A 31 -21.30 3.20 8.63
N GLN A 32 -21.04 1.93 8.27
CA GLN A 32 -21.94 0.81 8.57
C GLN A 32 -22.08 0.56 10.07
N THR A 33 -20.96 0.49 10.80
CA THR A 33 -20.95 0.21 12.25
C THR A 33 -21.51 1.37 13.07
N SER A 34 -21.30 2.61 12.62
CA SER A 34 -21.83 3.81 13.28
C SER A 34 -23.30 4.07 12.99
N GLY A 35 -23.87 3.46 11.94
CA GLY A 35 -25.23 3.72 11.49
C GLY A 35 -25.44 5.10 10.86
N HIS A 36 -24.36 5.83 10.55
CA HIS A 36 -24.41 7.14 9.89
C HIS A 36 -24.22 7.00 8.37
N ALA A 37 -24.96 7.82 7.62
CA ALA A 37 -24.64 8.06 6.21
C ALA A 37 -23.34 8.87 6.09
N ALA A 38 -22.67 8.79 4.93
CA ALA A 38 -21.51 9.63 4.65
C ALA A 38 -21.88 11.12 4.75
N GLY A 39 -21.04 11.88 5.45
CA GLY A 39 -21.15 13.33 5.51
C GLY A 39 -20.75 14.02 4.21
N GLU A 40 -20.69 15.34 4.28
CA GLU A 40 -20.22 16.17 3.16
C GLU A 40 -18.76 15.87 2.81
N PRO A 41 -18.39 15.94 1.52
CA PRO A 41 -17.00 15.87 1.11
C PRO A 41 -16.11 16.94 1.78
N ASP A 42 -14.91 16.54 2.17
CA ASP A 42 -13.90 17.44 2.73
C ASP A 42 -13.09 18.08 1.60
N VAL A 43 -13.53 19.26 1.15
CA VAL A 43 -12.92 20.01 0.04
C VAL A 43 -11.42 20.24 0.25
N ALA A 44 -10.99 20.58 1.48
CA ALA A 44 -9.58 20.86 1.76
C ALA A 44 -8.74 19.57 1.67
N ALA A 45 -9.24 18.46 2.19
CA ALA A 45 -8.57 17.17 2.06
C ALA A 45 -8.53 16.71 0.61
N ILE A 46 -9.64 16.83 -0.13
CA ILE A 46 -9.74 16.51 -1.56
C ILE A 46 -8.74 17.32 -2.37
N ALA A 47 -8.65 18.64 -2.15
CA ALA A 47 -7.65 19.49 -2.80
C ALA A 47 -6.22 18.97 -2.55
N GLY A 48 -5.92 18.55 -1.32
CA GLY A 48 -4.63 17.94 -0.97
C GLY A 48 -4.35 16.62 -1.70
N TYR A 49 -5.35 15.76 -1.92
CA TYR A 49 -5.17 14.57 -2.76
C TYR A 49 -4.87 14.96 -4.23
N LEU A 50 -5.55 15.99 -4.74
CA LEU A 50 -5.40 16.42 -6.13
C LEU A 50 -4.08 17.15 -6.42
N SER A 51 -3.52 17.85 -5.42
CA SER A 51 -2.24 18.58 -5.54
C SER A 51 -1.02 17.76 -5.11
N GLY A 52 -1.22 16.67 -4.38
CA GLY A 52 -0.15 15.91 -3.72
C GLY A 52 0.20 16.42 -2.31
N GLU A 53 -0.40 17.52 -1.85
CA GLU A 53 -0.22 18.08 -0.51
C GLU A 53 -1.28 17.54 0.47
N ARG A 54 -1.26 16.22 0.66
CA ARG A 54 -2.30 15.54 1.44
C ARG A 54 -2.31 15.99 2.90
N LEU A 55 -3.50 16.28 3.43
CA LEU A 55 -3.70 16.63 4.83
C LEU A 55 -3.68 15.38 5.72
N VAL A 56 -2.73 15.34 6.65
CA VAL A 56 -2.60 14.26 7.64
C VAL A 56 -3.83 14.22 8.54
N GLY A 57 -4.35 13.01 8.79
CA GLY A 57 -5.50 12.78 9.66
C GLY A 57 -6.87 13.10 9.05
N ARG A 58 -6.92 13.51 7.77
CA ARG A 58 -8.16 13.81 7.05
C ARG A 58 -8.47 12.72 6.01
N THR A 59 -9.76 12.50 5.77
CA THR A 59 -10.25 11.65 4.67
C THR A 59 -10.98 12.50 3.62
N VAL A 60 -11.55 11.86 2.60
CA VAL A 60 -12.41 12.55 1.63
C VAL A 60 -13.74 13.04 2.22
N LEU A 61 -14.09 12.64 3.45
CA LEU A 61 -15.30 13.05 4.17
C LEU A 61 -14.95 13.94 5.38
N ARG A 62 -15.78 14.95 5.66
CA ARG A 62 -15.55 15.88 6.79
C ARG A 62 -15.71 15.24 8.16
N ASP A 63 -16.60 14.25 8.26
CA ASP A 63 -17.01 13.62 9.51
C ASP A 63 -16.26 12.33 9.82
N VAL A 64 -15.45 11.84 8.88
CA VAL A 64 -14.56 10.69 9.07
C VAL A 64 -13.11 11.18 9.08
N LEU A 65 -12.44 10.96 10.20
CA LEU A 65 -11.04 11.32 10.40
C LEU A 65 -10.17 10.07 10.37
N ALA A 66 -8.94 10.22 9.92
CA ALA A 66 -7.94 9.17 9.97
C ALA A 66 -7.03 9.37 11.18
N VAL A 67 -6.63 8.30 11.86
CA VAL A 67 -5.55 8.37 12.84
C VAL A 67 -4.23 8.54 12.08
N PRO A 68 -3.39 9.54 12.38
CA PRO A 68 -2.09 9.69 11.73
C PRO A 68 -1.16 8.49 12.00
N PRO A 69 -0.18 8.17 11.12
CA PRO A 69 0.86 7.19 11.43
C PRO A 69 1.57 7.50 12.76
N GLY A 70 1.92 6.46 13.52
CA GLY A 70 2.59 6.61 14.82
C GLY A 70 1.72 7.25 15.90
N HIS A 71 0.40 7.19 15.78
CA HIS A 71 -0.55 7.70 16.77
C HIS A 71 -1.50 6.60 17.24
N ALA A 72 -2.00 6.75 18.46
CA ALA A 72 -3.04 5.95 19.06
C ALA A 72 -4.35 6.72 19.16
N LEU A 73 -5.46 6.01 18.94
CA LEU A 73 -6.81 6.46 19.25
C LEU A 73 -7.14 6.03 20.68
N ILE A 74 -7.55 6.98 21.51
CA ILE A 74 -7.85 6.78 22.92
C ILE A 74 -9.32 7.05 23.16
N GLU A 75 -10.01 6.05 23.71
CA GLU A 75 -11.36 6.21 24.24
C GLU A 75 -11.32 6.78 25.66
N SER A 76 -11.99 7.91 25.85
CA SER A 76 -12.14 8.60 27.14
C SER A 76 -13.61 8.92 27.43
N PRO A 77 -13.97 9.28 28.67
CA PRO A 77 -15.30 9.78 28.99
C PRO A 77 -15.72 11.04 28.21
N LEU A 78 -14.75 11.78 27.64
CA LEU A 78 -14.98 12.99 26.85
C LEU A 78 -15.09 12.68 25.33
N GLY A 79 -14.95 11.42 24.93
CA GLY A 79 -14.94 10.97 23.54
C GLY A 79 -13.58 10.43 23.09
N LEU A 80 -13.38 10.38 21.78
CA LEU A 80 -12.15 9.90 21.15
C LEU A 80 -11.08 10.99 21.09
N GLU A 81 -9.87 10.66 21.53
CA GLU A 81 -8.69 11.52 21.47
C GLU A 81 -7.59 10.83 20.67
N VAL A 82 -6.89 11.57 19.81
CA VAL A 82 -5.71 11.06 19.09
C VAL A 82 -4.46 11.51 19.84
N ARG A 83 -3.55 10.58 20.15
CA ARG A 83 -2.29 10.85 20.82
C ARG A 83 -1.11 10.29 20.06
N GLU A 84 0.01 10.98 20.08
CA GLU A 84 1.27 10.41 19.60
C GLU A 84 1.59 9.11 20.36
N ALA A 85 2.01 8.10 19.61
CA ALA A 85 2.42 6.79 20.11
C ALA A 85 3.76 6.43 19.45
N PRO A 86 4.84 7.20 19.71
CA PRO A 86 6.11 6.99 19.05
C PRO A 86 6.69 5.63 19.43
N GLY A 87 7.12 4.87 18.43
CA GLY A 87 7.95 3.70 18.66
C GLY A 87 9.30 4.12 19.25
N GLN A 88 9.86 3.32 20.16
CA GLN A 88 11.20 3.57 20.69
C GLN A 88 12.24 2.90 19.78
N PRO A 89 13.10 3.65 19.07
CA PRO A 89 14.12 3.03 18.23
C PRO A 89 15.03 2.15 19.07
N THR A 90 15.30 0.93 18.60
CA THR A 90 16.11 -0.06 19.30
C THR A 90 17.05 -0.72 18.31
N SER A 91 18.35 -0.59 18.54
CA SER A 91 19.35 -1.22 17.68
C SER A 91 19.32 -2.74 17.81
N GLY A 92 19.51 -3.43 16.69
CA GLY A 92 19.54 -4.88 16.60
C GLY A 92 20.34 -5.34 15.39
N ASN A 93 20.26 -6.63 15.07
CA ASN A 93 20.84 -7.17 13.84
C ASN A 93 19.73 -7.29 12.78
N LEU A 94 19.81 -6.48 11.72
CA LEU A 94 18.79 -6.45 10.66
C LEU A 94 18.54 -7.82 10.01
N GLU A 95 19.59 -8.61 9.78
CA GLU A 95 19.47 -9.94 9.19
C GLU A 95 18.68 -10.87 10.11
N THR A 96 19.03 -10.90 11.41
CA THR A 96 18.31 -11.68 12.41
C THR A 96 16.85 -11.26 12.49
N LEU A 97 16.56 -9.95 12.55
CA LEU A 97 15.20 -9.43 12.65
C LEU A 97 14.34 -9.79 11.41
N LEU A 98 14.90 -9.68 10.21
CA LEU A 98 14.23 -10.08 8.98
C LEU A 98 14.01 -11.60 8.92
N ARG A 99 14.99 -12.41 9.34
CA ARG A 99 14.86 -13.87 9.43
C ARG A 99 13.77 -14.27 10.42
N ASP A 100 13.74 -13.65 11.60
CA ASP A 100 12.71 -13.92 12.62
C ASP A 100 11.32 -13.53 12.12
N SER A 101 11.20 -12.40 11.41
CA SER A 101 9.94 -12.00 10.78
C SER A 101 9.50 -13.01 9.71
N LEU A 102 10.39 -13.45 8.83
CA LEU A 102 10.08 -14.49 7.84
C LEU A 102 9.71 -15.83 8.52
N GLN A 103 10.42 -16.22 9.57
CA GLN A 103 10.14 -17.44 10.33
C GLN A 103 8.73 -17.41 10.92
N ARG A 104 8.30 -16.27 11.50
CA ARG A 104 6.91 -16.09 11.97
C ARG A 104 5.87 -16.27 10.85
N ALA A 105 6.15 -15.80 9.63
CA ALA A 105 5.27 -16.04 8.50
C ALA A 105 5.20 -17.54 8.14
N LEU A 106 6.35 -18.22 8.14
CA LEU A 106 6.47 -19.64 7.82
C LEU A 106 5.81 -20.55 8.87
N ASP A 107 5.81 -20.14 10.14
CA ASP A 107 5.23 -20.87 11.26
C ASP A 107 3.75 -20.51 11.51
N SER A 108 3.18 -19.63 10.70
CA SER A 108 1.79 -19.16 10.86
C SER A 108 0.72 -20.23 10.59
N GLY A 109 1.11 -21.41 10.08
CA GLY A 109 0.19 -22.47 9.64
C GLY A 109 -0.54 -22.16 8.34
N LYS A 110 -0.24 -21.02 7.70
CA LYS A 110 -0.87 -20.57 6.45
C LYS A 110 -0.12 -21.04 5.21
N ARG A 111 -0.80 -21.08 4.08
CA ARG A 111 -0.17 -21.20 2.76
C ARG A 111 0.52 -19.90 2.38
N VAL A 112 1.85 -19.90 2.41
CA VAL A 112 2.70 -18.73 2.20
C VAL A 112 3.23 -18.63 0.77
N ALA A 113 3.20 -17.43 0.19
CA ALA A 113 3.87 -17.09 -1.06
C ALA A 113 4.77 -15.86 -0.89
N LEU A 114 5.69 -15.65 -1.84
CA LEU A 114 6.49 -14.43 -1.98
C LEU A 114 6.03 -13.65 -3.22
N ALA A 115 5.73 -12.36 -3.07
CA ALA A 115 5.65 -11.44 -4.22
C ALA A 115 7.07 -11.07 -4.66
N LEU A 116 7.52 -11.62 -5.79
CA LEU A 116 8.87 -11.43 -6.31
C LEU A 116 8.87 -10.39 -7.43
N SER A 117 9.71 -9.36 -7.27
CA SER A 117 9.99 -8.32 -8.26
C SER A 117 11.43 -8.39 -8.75
N GLY A 118 11.79 -7.53 -9.70
CA GLY A 118 13.17 -7.37 -10.15
C GLY A 118 14.06 -6.56 -9.21
N GLY A 119 13.53 -6.09 -8.08
CA GLY A 119 14.20 -5.18 -7.14
C GLY A 119 14.94 -5.87 -5.98
N LEU A 120 15.78 -5.08 -5.29
CA LEU A 120 16.60 -5.52 -4.16
C LEU A 120 15.77 -6.11 -3.00
N ASP A 121 14.65 -5.47 -2.66
CA ASP A 121 13.91 -5.79 -1.44
C ASP A 121 13.32 -7.20 -1.48
N SER A 122 12.60 -7.56 -2.55
CA SER A 122 12.07 -8.92 -2.71
C SER A 122 13.16 -9.95 -2.96
N ALA A 123 14.26 -9.57 -3.61
CA ALA A 123 15.41 -10.46 -3.81
C ALA A 123 16.08 -10.82 -2.49
N LEU A 124 16.17 -9.86 -1.57
CA LEU A 124 16.69 -10.08 -0.23
C LEU A 124 15.81 -11.05 0.55
N LEU A 125 14.49 -10.87 0.51
CA LEU A 125 13.56 -11.81 1.16
C LEU A 125 13.65 -13.22 0.54
N LEU A 126 13.79 -13.33 -0.78
CA LEU A 126 14.03 -14.60 -1.45
C LEU A 126 15.32 -15.29 -0.96
N ALA A 127 16.41 -14.52 -0.81
CA ALA A 127 17.69 -15.06 -0.32
C ALA A 127 17.59 -15.52 1.13
N LEU A 128 16.90 -14.77 1.99
CA LEU A 128 16.67 -15.16 3.37
C LEU A 128 15.77 -16.41 3.47
N LEU A 129 14.74 -16.52 2.61
CA LEU A 129 13.93 -17.75 2.52
C LEU A 129 14.77 -18.97 2.09
N ARG A 130 15.80 -18.78 1.24
CA ARG A 130 16.76 -19.83 0.90
C ARG A 130 17.59 -20.26 2.10
N GLU A 131 18.14 -19.30 2.85
CA GLU A 131 18.91 -19.56 4.08
C GLU A 131 18.08 -20.22 5.19
N LEU A 132 16.76 -20.03 5.18
CA LEU A 132 15.81 -20.71 6.07
C LEU A 132 15.34 -22.07 5.55
N GLY A 133 15.89 -22.56 4.42
CA GLY A 133 15.46 -23.81 3.79
C GLY A 133 14.01 -23.81 3.28
N ALA A 134 13.42 -22.62 3.10
CA ALA A 134 12.02 -22.43 2.78
C ALA A 134 11.74 -22.11 1.30
N GLN A 135 12.75 -21.75 0.52
CA GLN A 135 12.59 -21.29 -0.86
C GLN A 135 11.79 -22.26 -1.76
N GLN A 136 11.94 -23.57 -1.59
CA GLN A 136 11.23 -24.53 -2.45
C GLN A 136 9.76 -24.71 -2.06
N ARG A 137 9.43 -24.54 -0.76
CA ARG A 137 8.06 -24.63 -0.24
C ARG A 137 7.26 -23.32 -0.39
N VAL A 138 7.94 -22.18 -0.46
CA VAL A 138 7.33 -20.87 -0.68
C VAL A 138 7.36 -20.57 -2.18
N LYS A 139 6.18 -20.56 -2.81
CA LYS A 139 6.07 -20.19 -4.22
C LYS A 139 6.23 -18.67 -4.38
N SER A 140 7.09 -18.28 -5.30
CA SER A 140 7.32 -16.88 -5.69
C SER A 140 6.42 -16.50 -6.87
N TYR A 141 5.68 -15.41 -6.76
CA TYR A 141 4.81 -14.90 -7.80
C TYR A 141 5.45 -13.68 -8.46
N ILE A 142 5.54 -13.71 -9.78
CA ILE A 142 6.02 -12.61 -10.60
C ILE A 142 4.83 -12.06 -11.38
N LEU A 143 4.56 -10.76 -11.22
CA LEU A 143 3.56 -10.07 -12.04
C LEU A 143 4.18 -9.61 -13.35
N ALA A 144 3.71 -10.18 -14.45
CA ALA A 144 4.10 -9.79 -15.79
C ALA A 144 3.00 -8.95 -16.45
N THR A 145 3.29 -7.68 -16.70
CA THR A 145 2.30 -6.75 -17.24
C THR A 145 2.36 -6.56 -18.74
N GLY A 146 3.49 -6.93 -19.37
CA GLY A 146 3.76 -6.65 -20.79
C GLY A 146 3.89 -5.16 -21.13
N MET A 147 3.75 -4.27 -20.14
CA MET A 147 3.81 -2.83 -20.35
C MET A 147 5.27 -2.36 -20.39
N PRO A 148 5.68 -1.61 -21.44
CA PRO A 148 7.03 -1.06 -21.55
C PRO A 148 7.43 -0.25 -20.31
N ASP A 149 8.68 -0.37 -19.90
CA ASP A 149 9.30 0.30 -18.74
C ASP A 149 8.70 0.00 -17.36
N TYR A 150 7.50 -0.57 -17.29
CA TYR A 150 6.83 -0.95 -16.06
C TYR A 150 6.94 -2.44 -15.74
N CYS A 151 6.90 -3.30 -16.76
CA CYS A 151 7.01 -4.75 -16.58
C CYS A 151 8.40 -5.14 -16.04
N GLU A 152 8.43 -5.91 -14.95
CA GLU A 152 9.66 -6.39 -14.30
C GLU A 152 9.86 -7.90 -14.49
N GLU A 153 9.15 -8.51 -15.44
CA GLU A 153 9.20 -9.95 -15.70
C GLU A 153 10.64 -10.44 -15.94
N ASP A 154 11.35 -9.87 -16.91
CA ASP A 154 12.70 -10.31 -17.27
C ASP A 154 13.68 -10.28 -16.09
N PRO A 155 13.89 -9.14 -15.39
CA PRO A 155 14.82 -9.12 -14.25
C PRO A 155 14.34 -9.98 -13.07
N ALA A 156 13.04 -10.23 -12.91
CA ALA A 156 12.54 -11.11 -11.86
C ALA A 156 12.76 -12.60 -12.21
N LEU A 157 12.56 -12.99 -13.47
CA LEU A 157 12.81 -14.35 -13.96
C LEU A 157 14.29 -14.69 -13.98
N GLU A 158 15.16 -13.76 -14.38
CA GLU A 158 16.61 -13.91 -14.28
C GLU A 158 17.04 -14.20 -12.84
N LEU A 159 16.55 -13.40 -11.89
CA LEU A 159 16.84 -13.57 -10.46
C LEU A 159 16.35 -14.93 -9.95
N ALA A 160 15.10 -15.28 -10.27
CA ALA A 160 14.51 -16.56 -9.90
C ALA A 160 15.30 -17.74 -10.45
N THR A 161 15.76 -17.65 -11.70
CA THR A 161 16.58 -18.68 -12.35
C THR A 161 17.92 -18.84 -11.65
N GLN A 162 18.62 -17.73 -11.43
CA GLN A 162 19.92 -17.72 -10.72
C GLN A 162 19.79 -18.29 -9.30
N MET A 163 18.68 -18.02 -8.62
CA MET A 163 18.42 -18.50 -7.26
C MET A 163 17.73 -19.86 -7.20
N GLN A 164 17.36 -20.45 -8.34
CA GLN A 164 16.60 -21.70 -8.44
C GLN A 164 15.28 -21.66 -7.64
N ALA A 165 14.58 -20.53 -7.71
CA ALA A 165 13.32 -20.30 -6.99
C ALA A 165 12.13 -21.02 -7.66
N ASN A 166 11.21 -21.51 -6.85
CA ASN A 166 9.92 -22.03 -7.32
C ASN A 166 9.01 -20.85 -7.71
N VAL A 167 8.80 -20.61 -9.00
CA VAL A 167 8.07 -19.43 -9.50
C VAL A 167 6.77 -19.75 -10.22
N LYS A 168 5.80 -18.84 -10.10
CA LYS A 168 4.64 -18.71 -10.99
C LYS A 168 4.62 -17.29 -11.56
N VAL A 169 4.49 -17.18 -12.87
CA VAL A 169 4.24 -15.89 -13.53
C VAL A 169 2.74 -15.71 -13.69
N VAL A 170 2.21 -14.59 -13.22
CA VAL A 170 0.82 -14.18 -13.43
C VAL A 170 0.81 -13.00 -14.41
N ARG A 171 -0.11 -13.02 -15.38
CA ARG A 171 -0.11 -12.09 -16.50
C ARG A 171 -1.35 -11.22 -16.49
N PHE A 172 -1.16 -9.90 -16.47
CA PHE A 172 -2.26 -8.94 -16.49
C PHE A 172 -1.88 -7.72 -17.33
N GLY A 173 -2.65 -7.42 -18.37
CA GLY A 173 -2.41 -6.28 -19.25
C GLY A 173 -3.17 -5.03 -18.85
N GLU A 174 -3.06 -3.98 -19.66
CA GLU A 174 -3.77 -2.71 -19.46
C GLU A 174 -5.28 -2.89 -19.27
N SER A 175 -5.92 -3.75 -20.07
CA SER A 175 -7.37 -4.03 -19.97
C SER A 175 -7.76 -4.57 -18.59
N ASP A 176 -6.93 -5.43 -18.00
CA ASP A 176 -7.18 -5.99 -16.66
C ASP A 176 -7.06 -4.92 -15.58
N PHE A 177 -6.10 -4.00 -15.74
CA PHE A 177 -5.91 -2.87 -14.84
C PHE A 177 -7.11 -1.92 -14.89
N VAL A 178 -7.54 -1.52 -16.09
CA VAL A 178 -8.70 -0.64 -16.26
C VAL A 178 -9.96 -1.30 -15.70
N ALA A 179 -10.19 -2.59 -16.00
CA ALA A 179 -11.34 -3.33 -15.47
C ALA A 179 -11.32 -3.48 -13.93
N ALA A 180 -10.14 -3.52 -13.32
CA ALA A 180 -9.97 -3.63 -11.88
C ALA A 180 -10.00 -2.30 -11.14
N LEU A 181 -9.87 -1.17 -11.84
CA LEU A 181 -9.80 0.14 -11.21
C LEU A 181 -11.02 0.44 -10.31
N PRO A 182 -12.29 0.25 -10.73
CA PRO A 182 -13.44 0.57 -9.87
C PRO A 182 -13.44 -0.20 -8.54
N ARG A 183 -13.26 -1.53 -8.60
CA ARG A 183 -13.21 -2.37 -7.39
C ARG A 183 -11.99 -2.08 -6.52
N THR A 184 -10.86 -1.70 -7.12
CA THR A 184 -9.67 -1.23 -6.40
C THR A 184 -9.99 0.05 -5.62
N THR A 185 -10.55 1.05 -6.30
CA THR A 185 -10.95 2.33 -5.70
C THR A 185 -11.93 2.15 -4.54
N HIS A 186 -12.94 1.30 -4.71
CA HIS A 186 -13.90 0.97 -3.66
C HIS A 186 -13.24 0.37 -2.42
N THR A 187 -12.15 -0.39 -2.57
CA THR A 187 -11.45 -1.03 -1.46
C THR A 187 -10.56 -0.02 -0.71
N VAL A 188 -9.87 0.84 -1.44
CA VAL A 188 -8.91 1.79 -0.85
C VAL A 188 -9.58 3.04 -0.29
N GLU A 189 -10.73 3.43 -0.85
CA GLU A 189 -11.57 4.56 -0.41
C GLU A 189 -10.85 5.92 -0.38
N GLU A 190 -9.83 6.07 -1.22
CA GLU A 190 -9.03 7.28 -1.37
C GLU A 190 -8.68 7.48 -2.86
N PRO A 191 -8.55 8.75 -3.32
CA PRO A 191 -8.05 9.03 -4.66
C PRO A 191 -6.62 8.48 -4.85
N MET A 192 -6.38 7.87 -5.99
CA MET A 192 -5.08 7.32 -6.37
C MET A 192 -4.45 8.18 -7.46
N PHE A 193 -3.14 8.40 -7.37
CA PHE A 193 -2.40 9.20 -8.36
C PHE A 193 -1.84 8.39 -9.54
N ASN A 194 -1.87 7.05 -9.44
CA ASN A 194 -1.50 6.12 -10.51
C ASN A 194 -2.23 4.77 -10.33
N LEU A 195 -2.05 3.85 -11.27
CA LEU A 195 -2.66 2.51 -11.23
C LEU A 195 -1.76 1.43 -10.57
N HIS A 196 -0.67 1.81 -9.91
CA HIS A 196 0.20 0.84 -9.24
C HIS A 196 -0.52 0.02 -8.15
N PRO A 197 -1.46 0.56 -7.35
CA PRO A 197 -2.26 -0.25 -6.44
C PRO A 197 -3.10 -1.33 -7.15
N VAL A 198 -3.55 -1.09 -8.38
CA VAL A 198 -4.30 -2.09 -9.15
C VAL A 198 -3.46 -3.34 -9.41
N ALA A 199 -2.16 -3.18 -9.67
CA ALA A 199 -1.22 -4.28 -9.82
C ALA A 199 -1.18 -5.19 -8.56
N LYS A 200 -1.23 -4.57 -7.38
CA LYS A 200 -1.23 -5.28 -6.09
C LYS A 200 -2.52 -6.04 -5.88
N ARG A 201 -3.65 -5.45 -6.26
CA ARG A 201 -4.94 -6.14 -6.25
C ARG A 201 -4.91 -7.39 -7.11
N LEU A 202 -4.51 -7.26 -8.38
CA LEU A 202 -4.50 -8.37 -9.33
C LEU A 202 -3.54 -9.48 -8.89
N LEU A 203 -2.39 -9.12 -8.33
CA LEU A 203 -1.47 -10.08 -7.74
C LEU A 203 -2.09 -10.81 -6.53
N ALA A 204 -2.77 -10.09 -5.64
CA ALA A 204 -3.44 -10.68 -4.48
C ALA A 204 -4.58 -11.62 -4.90
N GLU A 205 -5.40 -11.22 -5.88
CA GLU A 205 -6.46 -12.06 -6.46
C GLU A 205 -5.86 -13.36 -7.05
N ALA A 206 -4.78 -13.26 -7.83
CA ALA A 206 -4.13 -14.45 -8.41
C ALA A 206 -3.46 -15.37 -7.37
N MET A 207 -3.00 -14.82 -6.25
CA MET A 207 -2.52 -15.60 -5.11
C MET A 207 -3.68 -16.30 -4.38
N ALA A 208 -4.78 -15.59 -4.17
CA ALA A 208 -5.99 -16.13 -3.53
C ALA A 208 -6.57 -17.30 -4.33
N GLU A 209 -6.60 -17.20 -5.66
CA GLU A 209 -7.04 -18.27 -6.57
C GLU A 209 -6.24 -19.58 -6.39
N ASP A 210 -4.96 -19.47 -6.06
CA ASP A 210 -4.08 -20.62 -5.78
C ASP A 210 -4.21 -21.12 -4.32
N GLY A 211 -5.07 -20.49 -3.51
CA GLY A 211 -5.27 -20.80 -2.10
C GLY A 211 -4.13 -20.31 -1.21
N ILE A 212 -3.41 -19.26 -1.61
CA ILE A 212 -2.44 -18.58 -0.75
C ILE A 212 -3.20 -17.73 0.28
N GLU A 213 -2.76 -17.79 1.52
CA GLU A 213 -3.41 -17.09 2.66
C GLU A 213 -2.52 -15.99 3.25
N LEU A 214 -1.22 -16.01 2.92
CA LEU A 214 -0.23 -15.03 3.37
C LEU A 214 0.78 -14.74 2.25
N ALA A 215 0.93 -13.46 1.92
CA ALA A 215 1.85 -12.97 0.90
C ALA A 215 3.00 -12.18 1.53
N ILE A 216 4.22 -12.73 1.46
CA ILE A 216 5.44 -12.02 1.81
C ILE A 216 5.73 -10.99 0.72
N SER A 217 6.01 -9.75 1.08
CA SER A 217 6.34 -8.67 0.12
C SER A 217 7.53 -7.84 0.60
N GLY A 218 8.26 -7.26 -0.34
CA GLY A 218 9.31 -6.28 -0.07
C GLY A 218 8.79 -4.88 0.26
N ASP A 219 7.46 -4.68 0.30
CA ASP A 219 6.85 -3.39 0.60
C ASP A 219 7.32 -2.82 1.95
N GLY A 220 7.47 -1.51 2.03
CA GLY A 220 7.83 -0.78 3.25
C GLY A 220 9.32 -0.50 3.41
N ALA A 221 10.21 -1.23 2.72
CA ALA A 221 11.65 -0.99 2.80
C ALA A 221 11.99 0.48 2.47
N ASP A 222 11.45 1.00 1.37
CA ASP A 222 11.67 2.38 0.95
C ASP A 222 11.14 3.41 1.94
N GLN A 223 9.90 3.25 2.39
CA GLN A 223 9.26 4.17 3.33
C GLN A 223 10.04 4.25 4.64
N VAL A 224 10.40 3.07 5.19
CA VAL A 224 11.09 2.98 6.48
C VAL A 224 12.49 3.57 6.41
N LEU A 225 13.28 3.22 5.39
CA LEU A 225 14.65 3.69 5.24
C LEU A 225 14.72 5.19 4.90
N ARG A 226 13.72 5.74 4.21
CA ARG A 226 13.64 7.18 3.88
C ARG A 226 13.03 8.03 4.99
N ARG A 227 12.41 7.43 6.01
CA ARG A 227 11.51 8.12 6.97
C ARG A 227 10.30 8.76 6.29
N ASP A 228 9.86 8.17 5.19
CA ASP A 228 8.73 8.69 4.44
C ASP A 228 7.42 8.15 4.99
N GLN A 229 6.71 9.00 5.75
CA GLN A 229 5.35 8.75 6.27
C GLN A 229 4.27 9.37 5.38
N SER A 230 4.64 10.08 4.31
CA SER A 230 3.69 10.75 3.41
C SER A 230 3.03 9.77 2.44
N ALA A 231 3.66 8.62 2.18
CA ALA A 231 3.18 7.61 1.26
C ALA A 231 2.03 6.78 1.85
N ASN A 232 0.83 6.88 1.27
CA ASN A 232 -0.30 5.99 1.58
C ASN A 232 -0.21 4.63 0.89
N TYR A 233 0.82 4.39 0.10
CA TYR A 233 0.97 3.15 -0.65
C TYR A 233 0.84 1.88 0.21
N LEU A 234 1.46 1.84 1.39
CA LEU A 234 1.41 0.69 2.29
C LEU A 234 -0.01 0.34 2.76
N PRO A 235 -0.79 1.29 3.32
CA PRO A 235 -2.17 1.01 3.71
C PRO A 235 -3.09 0.66 2.54
N LEU A 236 -2.86 1.24 1.34
CA LEU A 236 -3.63 0.84 0.15
C LEU A 236 -3.35 -0.63 -0.21
N CYS A 237 -2.07 -1.02 -0.24
CA CYS A 237 -1.68 -2.40 -0.52
C CYS A 237 -2.28 -3.37 0.50
N ASN A 238 -2.19 -3.05 1.79
CA ASN A 238 -2.75 -3.90 2.83
C ASN A 238 -4.25 -4.13 2.64
N ALA A 239 -5.02 -3.05 2.41
CA ALA A 239 -6.47 -3.14 2.18
C ALA A 239 -6.81 -3.99 0.94
N LEU A 240 -6.02 -3.91 -0.13
CA LEU A 240 -6.25 -4.67 -1.36
C LEU A 240 -5.96 -6.16 -1.21
N PHE A 241 -4.94 -6.50 -0.44
CA PHE A 241 -4.63 -7.89 -0.09
C PHE A 241 -5.68 -8.48 0.85
N ASP A 242 -6.09 -7.73 1.88
CA ASP A 242 -7.16 -8.13 2.79
C ASP A 242 -8.49 -8.35 2.05
N ALA A 243 -8.83 -7.50 1.07
CA ALA A 243 -10.01 -7.68 0.23
C ALA A 243 -9.96 -8.93 -0.68
N ALA A 244 -8.77 -9.45 -0.98
CA ALA A 244 -8.56 -10.72 -1.66
C ALA A 244 -8.49 -11.91 -0.69
N SER A 245 -8.70 -11.70 0.62
CA SER A 245 -8.52 -12.69 1.69
C SER A 245 -7.09 -13.25 1.77
N VAL A 246 -6.09 -12.48 1.36
CA VAL A 246 -4.67 -12.81 1.48
C VAL A 246 -4.03 -11.84 2.45
N ARG A 247 -3.47 -12.32 3.57
CA ARG A 247 -2.78 -11.41 4.51
C ARG A 247 -1.48 -10.91 3.88
N LEU A 248 -1.36 -9.60 3.68
CA LEU A 248 -0.08 -9.00 3.31
C LEU A 248 0.89 -9.04 4.49
N TYR A 249 2.11 -9.51 4.25
CA TYR A 249 3.14 -9.64 5.27
C TYR A 249 4.46 -9.02 4.77
N PRO A 250 4.72 -7.74 5.06
CA PRO A 250 5.98 -7.09 4.68
C PRO A 250 6.98 -7.11 5.85
N PRO A 251 8.07 -7.92 5.81
CA PRO A 251 9.03 -7.96 6.92
C PRO A 251 9.67 -6.62 7.24
N PHE A 252 9.73 -5.68 6.28
CA PHE A 252 10.30 -4.36 6.49
C PHE A 252 9.44 -3.44 7.36
N VAL A 253 8.13 -3.72 7.52
CA VAL A 253 7.24 -2.99 8.44
C VAL A 253 7.01 -3.75 9.75
N ASP A 254 7.67 -4.89 9.94
CA ASP A 254 7.65 -5.61 11.21
C ASP A 254 8.23 -4.72 12.32
N LEU A 255 7.59 -4.74 13.50
CA LEU A 255 7.91 -3.82 14.60
C LEU A 255 9.41 -3.83 14.96
N GLY A 256 10.03 -5.01 15.05
CA GLY A 256 11.44 -5.13 15.40
C GLY A 256 12.35 -4.55 14.31
N VAL A 257 12.00 -4.79 13.04
CA VAL A 257 12.74 -4.25 11.89
C VAL A 257 12.59 -2.74 11.82
N VAL A 258 11.38 -2.21 12.02
CA VAL A 258 11.12 -0.77 12.05
C VAL A 258 11.89 -0.11 13.19
N MET A 259 11.87 -0.65 14.41
CA MET A 259 12.60 -0.10 15.56
C MET A 259 14.12 -0.05 15.31
N HIS A 260 14.68 -1.06 14.64
CA HIS A 260 16.09 -1.07 14.27
C HIS A 260 16.41 -0.11 13.12
N LEU A 261 15.66 -0.18 12.04
CA LEU A 261 15.89 0.71 10.90
C LEU A 261 15.65 2.16 11.28
N THR A 262 14.83 2.45 12.29
CA THR A 262 14.64 3.80 12.87
C THR A 262 15.69 4.24 13.88
N SER A 263 16.53 3.31 14.37
CA SER A 263 17.64 3.64 15.28
C SER A 263 18.91 4.14 14.58
N ILE A 264 18.94 4.08 13.25
CA ILE A 264 20.06 4.55 12.41
C ILE A 264 19.67 5.81 11.62
N ALA A 265 20.64 6.46 10.96
CA ALA A 265 20.35 7.59 10.07
C ALA A 265 19.47 7.14 8.87
N PRO A 266 18.64 8.03 8.28
CA PRO A 266 17.91 7.71 7.05
C PRO A 266 18.86 7.23 5.95
N ASP A 267 18.48 6.16 5.25
CA ASP A 267 19.29 5.46 4.25
C ASP A 267 18.50 5.33 2.93
N PRO A 268 18.30 6.45 2.20
CA PRO A 268 17.45 6.47 1.00
C PRO A 268 17.97 5.59 -0.15
N ASP A 269 19.25 5.21 -0.10
CA ASP A 269 19.93 4.36 -1.08
C ASP A 269 19.97 2.88 -0.67
N LYS A 270 19.45 2.56 0.53
CA LYS A 270 19.36 1.20 1.08
C LYS A 270 20.72 0.52 1.25
N GLN A 271 21.76 1.26 1.62
CA GLN A 271 23.11 0.71 1.83
C GLN A 271 23.12 -0.48 2.77
N CYS A 272 22.38 -0.43 3.89
CA CYS A 272 22.31 -1.57 4.81
C CYS A 272 21.72 -2.84 4.16
N LEU A 273 20.73 -2.69 3.28
CA LEU A 273 20.15 -3.82 2.53
C LEU A 273 21.07 -4.29 1.40
N ARG A 274 21.82 -3.38 0.77
CA ARG A 274 22.81 -3.71 -0.26
C ARG A 274 23.98 -4.50 0.32
N GLU A 275 24.49 -4.09 1.47
CA GLU A 275 25.55 -4.80 2.21
C GLU A 275 25.10 -6.20 2.62
N LEU A 276 23.90 -6.32 3.19
CA LEU A 276 23.32 -7.62 3.51
C LEU A 276 23.10 -8.47 2.24
N GLY A 277 22.56 -7.89 1.17
CA GLY A 277 22.38 -8.55 -0.11
C GLY A 277 23.69 -9.08 -0.70
N ALA A 278 24.78 -8.32 -0.57
CA ALA A 278 26.11 -8.73 -1.02
C ALA A 278 26.62 -9.93 -0.22
N ARG A 279 26.43 -9.94 1.11
CA ARG A 279 26.76 -11.11 1.96
C ARG A 279 25.96 -12.36 1.60
N LEU A 280 24.73 -12.18 1.11
CA LEU A 280 23.85 -13.27 0.65
C LEU A 280 24.06 -13.67 -0.82
N ASN A 281 25.10 -13.14 -1.47
CA ASN A 281 25.45 -13.40 -2.86
C ASN A 281 24.34 -13.02 -3.86
N LEU A 282 23.62 -11.92 -3.59
CA LEU A 282 22.70 -11.35 -4.57
C LEU A 282 23.47 -10.76 -5.78
N PRO A 283 22.86 -10.72 -6.98
CA PRO A 283 23.47 -10.16 -8.18
C PRO A 283 24.01 -8.73 -7.98
N ASP A 284 25.18 -8.44 -8.54
CA ASP A 284 25.82 -7.11 -8.44
C ASP A 284 24.90 -5.98 -8.93
N ARG A 285 24.05 -6.23 -9.94
CA ARG A 285 23.07 -5.24 -10.41
C ARG A 285 22.07 -4.80 -9.34
N LEU A 286 21.80 -5.62 -8.34
CA LEU A 286 20.90 -5.30 -7.22
C LEU A 286 21.64 -4.59 -6.09
N VAL A 287 22.85 -5.05 -5.77
CA VAL A 287 23.59 -4.55 -4.60
C VAL A 287 24.42 -3.31 -4.91
N ARG A 288 24.91 -3.15 -6.15
CA ARG A 288 25.70 -1.97 -6.59
C ARG A 288 25.00 -1.13 -7.65
N GLY A 289 23.97 -1.66 -8.31
CA GLY A 289 23.28 -0.98 -9.41
C GLY A 289 22.35 0.15 -8.96
N PRO A 290 21.99 1.06 -9.88
CA PRO A 290 21.13 2.19 -9.58
C PRO A 290 19.72 1.72 -9.20
N LYS A 291 19.07 2.44 -8.27
CA LYS A 291 17.65 2.22 -7.99
C LYS A 291 16.84 2.61 -9.22
N ARG A 292 15.99 1.71 -9.70
CA ARG A 292 15.04 1.97 -10.80
C ARG A 292 13.61 1.93 -10.25
N GLY A 293 13.11 3.09 -9.83
CA GLY A 293 11.68 3.22 -9.54
C GLY A 293 10.88 3.16 -10.82
N ARG A 294 9.77 2.42 -10.82
CA ARG A 294 8.85 2.34 -11.95
C ARG A 294 7.47 2.78 -11.50
N LEU A 295 6.90 3.74 -12.22
CA LEU A 295 5.50 4.10 -12.05
C LEU A 295 4.67 3.33 -13.06
N ALA A 296 3.42 3.04 -12.71
CA ALA A 296 2.48 2.54 -13.70
C ALA A 296 2.41 3.56 -14.85
N PRO A 297 2.49 3.11 -16.11
CA PRO A 297 2.42 4.00 -17.25
C PRO A 297 1.00 4.55 -17.38
N ALA A 298 0.84 5.58 -18.22
CA ALA A 298 -0.48 6.07 -18.57
C ALA A 298 -1.29 4.95 -19.23
N MET A 299 -2.56 4.83 -18.83
CA MET A 299 -3.50 3.84 -19.37
C MET A 299 -4.76 4.55 -19.87
N ASP A 300 -5.45 3.95 -20.85
CA ASP A 300 -6.70 4.49 -21.37
C ASP A 300 -7.86 4.27 -20.39
N LEU A 301 -8.17 5.33 -19.63
CA LEU A 301 -9.33 5.38 -18.75
C LEU A 301 -10.62 5.81 -19.46
N GLY A 302 -10.67 5.87 -20.79
CA GLY A 302 -11.81 6.42 -21.54
C GLY A 302 -13.16 5.82 -21.16
N ALA A 303 -13.21 4.52 -20.83
CA ALA A 303 -14.42 3.83 -20.39
C ALA A 303 -14.90 4.24 -18.98
N LEU A 304 -14.02 4.82 -18.15
CA LEU A 304 -14.29 5.22 -16.76
C LEU A 304 -14.28 6.75 -16.57
N LEU A 305 -13.72 7.49 -17.52
CA LEU A 305 -13.50 8.93 -17.44
C LEU A 305 -14.73 9.72 -17.90
N ASP A 306 -15.70 9.92 -17.01
CA ASP A 306 -16.82 10.83 -17.25
C ASP A 306 -16.40 12.30 -17.04
N ARG A 307 -16.01 12.95 -18.13
CA ARG A 307 -15.56 14.36 -18.14
C ARG A 307 -16.65 15.34 -17.68
N GLY A 308 -17.91 15.08 -18.00
CA GLY A 308 -19.03 15.95 -17.63
C GLY A 308 -19.24 15.92 -16.13
N ARG A 309 -19.28 14.71 -15.58
CA ARG A 309 -19.40 14.47 -14.15
C ARG A 309 -18.22 15.03 -13.36
N ILE A 310 -16.99 14.83 -13.83
CA ILE A 310 -15.79 15.36 -13.16
C ILE A 310 -15.85 16.88 -13.06
N ARG A 311 -16.24 17.58 -14.13
CA ARG A 311 -16.41 19.05 -14.11
C ARG A 311 -17.53 19.50 -13.17
N ALA A 312 -18.64 18.78 -13.16
CA ALA A 312 -19.74 19.05 -12.24
C ALA A 312 -19.31 18.85 -10.77
N LEU A 313 -18.56 17.79 -10.48
CA LEU A 313 -18.01 17.53 -9.15
C LEU A 313 -17.06 18.64 -8.73
N ALA A 314 -16.10 19.02 -9.58
CA ALA A 314 -15.17 20.12 -9.33
C ALA A 314 -15.92 21.42 -8.99
N SER A 315 -16.92 21.78 -9.79
CA SER A 315 -17.77 22.95 -9.53
C SER A 315 -18.51 22.85 -8.20
N SER A 316 -19.06 21.68 -7.86
CA SER A 316 -19.80 21.49 -6.59
C SER A 316 -18.92 21.53 -5.35
N LEU A 317 -17.61 21.28 -5.52
CA LEU A 317 -16.60 21.37 -4.47
C LEU A 317 -15.90 22.73 -4.43
N ASP A 318 -16.28 23.68 -5.31
CA ASP A 318 -15.59 24.97 -5.49
C ASP A 318 -14.08 24.80 -5.78
N LEU A 319 -13.74 23.77 -6.58
CA LEU A 319 -12.37 23.49 -7.02
C LEU A 319 -12.17 23.96 -8.47
N PRO A 320 -10.92 24.32 -8.85
CA PRO A 320 -10.60 24.66 -10.22
C PRO A 320 -11.03 23.57 -11.21
N ALA A 321 -11.56 23.98 -12.36
CA ALA A 321 -11.95 23.05 -13.41
C ALA A 321 -10.73 22.24 -13.89
N PRO A 322 -10.79 20.90 -13.89
CA PRO A 322 -9.64 20.09 -14.27
C PRO A 322 -9.36 20.15 -15.76
N THR A 323 -8.07 20.11 -16.11
CA THR A 323 -7.62 20.10 -17.51
C THR A 323 -7.75 18.72 -18.13
N LEU A 324 -7.59 17.67 -17.31
CA LEU A 324 -7.54 16.25 -17.68
C LEU A 324 -6.47 15.93 -18.72
N GLN A 325 -5.41 16.76 -18.79
CA GLN A 325 -4.33 16.62 -19.76
C GLN A 325 -3.30 15.59 -19.33
N THR A 326 -2.95 15.58 -18.03
CA THR A 326 -1.99 14.62 -17.48
C THR A 326 -2.68 13.31 -17.10
N ASP A 327 -1.92 12.22 -17.10
CA ASP A 327 -2.42 10.93 -16.66
C ASP A 327 -2.82 10.94 -15.19
N THR A 328 -1.91 11.42 -14.33
CA THR A 328 -2.15 11.60 -12.90
C THR A 328 -3.46 12.33 -12.61
N GLU A 329 -3.73 13.45 -13.30
CA GLU A 329 -4.97 14.20 -13.12
C GLU A 329 -6.21 13.36 -13.52
N ARG A 330 -6.15 12.61 -14.64
CA ARG A 330 -7.24 11.71 -15.03
C ARG A 330 -7.48 10.61 -14.00
N VAL A 331 -6.42 9.98 -13.48
CA VAL A 331 -6.53 8.92 -12.46
C VAL A 331 -7.12 9.49 -11.18
N LEU A 332 -6.60 10.62 -10.70
CA LEU A 332 -7.06 11.28 -9.48
C LEU A 332 -8.55 11.63 -9.53
N TRP A 333 -9.00 12.28 -10.60
CA TRP A 333 -10.41 12.66 -10.73
C TRP A 333 -11.35 11.47 -10.96
N THR A 334 -10.91 10.47 -11.72
CA THR A 334 -11.68 9.24 -11.93
C THR A 334 -11.87 8.50 -10.61
N THR A 335 -10.77 8.30 -9.86
CA THR A 335 -10.81 7.57 -8.58
C THR A 335 -11.48 8.36 -7.46
N LEU A 336 -11.38 9.69 -7.44
CA LEU A 336 -12.16 10.54 -6.53
C LEU A 336 -13.66 10.36 -6.77
N THR A 337 -14.10 10.44 -8.03
CA THR A 337 -15.52 10.29 -8.38
C THR A 337 -16.05 8.92 -7.96
N LEU A 338 -15.33 7.84 -8.32
CA LEU A 338 -15.67 6.48 -7.92
C LEU A 338 -15.69 6.29 -6.40
N THR A 339 -14.78 6.94 -5.67
CA THR A 339 -14.72 6.88 -4.20
C THR A 339 -15.95 7.54 -3.57
N LEU A 340 -16.30 8.77 -3.99
CA LEU A 340 -17.43 9.48 -3.42
C LEU A 340 -18.76 8.77 -3.72
N ASP A 341 -18.90 8.25 -4.93
CA ASP A 341 -20.05 7.43 -5.33
C ASP A 341 -20.20 6.20 -4.46
N HIS A 342 -19.09 5.48 -4.28
CA HIS A 342 -19.04 4.30 -3.44
C HIS A 342 -19.52 4.63 -2.03
N LEU A 343 -18.95 5.68 -1.42
CA LEU A 343 -19.30 6.09 -0.06
C LEU A 343 -20.70 6.71 0.06
N GLY A 344 -21.37 7.02 -1.06
CA GLY A 344 -22.66 7.72 -1.06
C GLY A 344 -22.55 9.17 -0.64
N ALA A 345 -21.37 9.78 -0.81
CA ALA A 345 -21.09 11.15 -0.41
C ALA A 345 -21.53 12.12 -1.51
N THR A 346 -22.64 12.82 -1.29
CA THR A 346 -23.15 13.84 -2.21
C THR A 346 -22.76 15.24 -1.74
N THR A 347 -22.32 16.09 -2.65
CA THR A 347 -22.30 17.53 -2.40
C THR A 347 -23.74 18.02 -2.28
N ARG A 348 -24.08 18.72 -1.19
CA ARG A 348 -25.39 19.39 -1.11
C ARG A 348 -25.43 20.46 -2.20
N PRO A 349 -26.54 20.60 -2.95
CA PRO A 349 -26.71 21.75 -3.81
C PRO A 349 -26.60 23.01 -2.95
N GLN A 350 -25.76 23.96 -3.38
CA GLN A 350 -25.68 25.29 -2.78
C GLN A 350 -26.99 26.06 -2.93
#